data_AF-A0A7C9PHS1-F1
#
_entry.id   AF-A0A7C9PHS1-F1
#
_cell.length_a   1.000
_cell.length_b   1.000
_cell.length_c   1.000
_cell.angle_alpha   90.00
_cell.angle_beta   90.00
_cell.angle_gamma   90.00
#
_symmetry.space_group_name_H-M   'P 1'
#
loop_
_entity.id
_entity.type
_entity.pdbx_description
1 polymer ?
#
loop_
_entity_poly.entity_id
_entity_poly.type
_entity_poly.pdbx_seq_one_letter_code
_entity_poly.pdbx_strand_id
1 'polypeptide(L)'
;MTGLTLERLEGLAFSGAGLQLRLQISALGVVESVEVLRVQPGDEAFAQALAQLLRDTPHVPARRDGRDVASVKTVWFGRGPLPEPERAYPVAR
;
A
#
# COMPACT_ATOMS: atom_id res chain seq x y z
N MET A 1 6.19 -1.96 22.49
CA MET A 1 5.26 -1.92 21.36
C MET A 1 4.96 -0.47 21.06
N THR A 2 5.73 0.14 20.15
CA THR A 2 5.48 1.51 19.69
C THR A 2 4.21 1.46 18.83
N GLY A 3 3.17 2.18 19.24
CA GLY A 3 1.92 2.27 18.48
C GLY A 3 2.20 2.78 17.06
N LEU A 4 1.44 2.25 16.10
CA LEU A 4 1.38 2.77 14.73
C LEU A 4 0.74 4.15 14.78
N THR A 5 1.52 5.19 15.03
CA THR A 5 0.94 6.53 15.11
C THR A 5 0.88 7.16 13.72
N LEU A 6 -0.35 7.44 13.30
CA LEU A 6 -0.69 8.32 12.18
C LEU A 6 0.05 9.68 12.27
N GLU A 7 0.59 10.04 13.45
CA GLU A 7 1.53 11.15 13.69
C GLU A 7 2.67 11.21 12.66
N ARG A 8 3.14 10.08 12.14
CA ARG A 8 4.17 10.07 11.07
C ARG A 8 3.71 10.72 9.77
N LEU A 9 2.40 10.83 9.56
CA LEU A 9 1.79 11.50 8.41
C LEU A 9 1.38 12.93 8.76
N GLU A 10 1.35 13.32 10.04
CA GLU A 10 0.95 14.65 10.46
C GLU A 10 1.94 15.70 9.96
N GLY A 11 1.41 16.81 9.43
CA GLY A 11 2.21 17.90 8.87
C GLY A 11 2.77 17.64 7.48
N LEU A 12 2.64 16.43 6.93
CA LEU A 12 3.01 16.16 5.53
C LEU A 12 1.91 16.64 4.59
N ALA A 13 2.32 17.38 3.55
CA ALA A 13 1.41 17.80 2.50
C ALA A 13 0.96 16.60 1.68
N PHE A 14 -0.36 16.50 1.46
CA PHE A 14 -0.94 15.55 0.53
C PHE A 14 -1.99 16.27 -0.32
N SER A 15 -1.72 16.38 -1.62
CA SER A 15 -2.60 17.05 -2.58
C SER A 15 -3.95 16.35 -2.74
N GLY A 16 -4.02 15.05 -2.46
CA GLY A 16 -5.18 14.21 -2.73
C GLY A 16 -5.31 13.78 -4.19
N ALA A 17 -4.40 14.18 -5.09
CA ALA A 17 -4.49 13.95 -6.53
C ALA A 17 -4.06 12.55 -7.00
N GLY A 18 -4.13 11.56 -6.10
CA GLY A 18 -3.91 10.15 -6.39
C GLY A 18 -2.47 9.69 -6.16
N LEU A 19 -2.31 8.81 -5.19
CA LEU A 19 -1.12 8.05 -4.85
C LEU A 19 -1.44 6.57 -5.00
N GLN A 20 -0.60 5.84 -5.71
CA GLN A 20 -0.77 4.41 -5.94
C GLN A 20 0.46 3.64 -5.47
N LEU A 21 0.22 2.65 -4.62
CA LEU A 21 1.26 1.82 -4.01
C LEU A 21 0.99 0.35 -4.32
N ARG A 22 2.05 -0.43 -4.53
CA ARG A 22 2.00 -1.88 -4.63
C ARG A 22 2.70 -2.50 -3.43
N LEU A 23 2.00 -3.36 -2.73
CA LEU A 23 2.48 -4.07 -1.55
C LEU A 23 2.67 -5.54 -1.91
N GLN A 24 3.82 -6.10 -1.56
CA GLN A 24 4.03 -7.54 -1.50
C GLN A 24 3.85 -7.98 -0.05
N ILE A 25 2.89 -8.87 0.20
CA ILE A 25 2.52 -9.34 1.53
C ILE A 25 2.79 -10.85 1.58
N SER A 26 3.57 -11.28 2.56
CA SER A 26 3.89 -12.70 2.77
C SER A 26 2.69 -13.48 3.30
N ALA A 27 2.80 -14.82 3.33
CA ALA A 27 1.80 -15.69 3.95
C ALA A 27 1.65 -15.48 5.47
N LEU A 28 2.58 -14.76 6.11
CA LEU A 28 2.52 -14.40 7.52
C LEU A 28 1.88 -13.02 7.77
N GLY A 29 1.43 -12.33 6.71
CA GLY A 29 0.86 -11.00 6.84
C GLY A 29 1.89 -9.87 6.99
N VAL A 30 3.17 -10.15 6.72
CA VAL A 30 4.26 -9.17 6.74
C VAL A 30 4.41 -8.54 5.36
N VAL A 31 4.56 -7.22 5.29
CA VAL A 31 4.87 -6.54 4.02
C VAL A 31 6.36 -6.64 3.74
N GLU A 32 6.71 -7.35 2.67
CA GLU A 32 8.09 -7.57 2.24
C GLU A 32 8.60 -6.39 1.40
N SER A 33 7.73 -5.77 0.61
CA SER A 33 8.06 -4.60 -0.18
C SER A 33 6.86 -3.68 -0.38
N VAL A 34 7.16 -2.39 -0.54
CA VAL A 34 6.21 -1.37 -0.97
C VAL A 34 6.85 -0.58 -2.10
N GLU A 35 6.19 -0.57 -3.25
CA GLU A 35 6.59 0.12 -4.46
C GLU A 35 5.64 1.30 -4.72
N VAL A 36 6.18 2.49 -4.97
CA VAL A 36 5.39 3.66 -5.38
C VAL A 36 5.18 3.60 -6.89
N LEU A 37 3.95 3.26 -7.30
CA LEU A 37 3.59 3.16 -8.73
C LEU A 37 3.26 4.52 -9.34
N ARG A 38 2.62 5.38 -8.54
CA ARG A 38 2.23 6.73 -8.96
C ARG A 38 2.27 7.67 -7.78
N VAL A 39 2.94 8.80 -7.94
CA VAL A 39 2.97 9.91 -6.99
C VAL A 39 2.96 11.22 -7.78
N GLN A 40 2.30 12.23 -7.23
CA GLN A 40 2.28 13.56 -7.84
C GLN A 40 3.46 14.39 -7.32
N PRO A 41 3.98 15.32 -8.13
CA PRO A 41 4.99 16.25 -7.66
C PRO A 41 4.52 16.99 -6.40
N GLY A 42 5.32 16.95 -5.34
CA GLY A 42 5.03 17.58 -4.05
C GLY A 42 4.45 16.62 -2.98
N ASP A 43 4.04 15.41 -3.36
CA ASP A 43 3.49 14.40 -2.42
C ASP A 43 4.53 13.31 -2.04
N GLU A 44 5.80 13.43 -2.47
CA GLU A 44 6.80 12.37 -2.33
C GLU A 44 7.11 12.04 -0.87
N ALA A 45 7.21 13.06 -0.01
CA ALA A 45 7.46 12.86 1.42
C ALA A 45 6.30 12.12 2.09
N PHE A 46 5.05 12.47 1.74
CA PHE A 46 3.86 11.77 2.21
C PHE A 46 3.85 10.32 1.70
N ALA A 47 4.16 10.09 0.43
CA ALA A 47 4.22 8.75 -0.15
C ALA A 47 5.25 7.85 0.54
N GLN A 48 6.43 8.37 0.86
CA GLN A 48 7.48 7.64 1.58
C GLN A 48 7.05 7.31 3.02
N ALA A 49 6.49 8.29 3.74
CA ALA A 49 6.00 8.07 5.10
C ALA A 49 4.85 7.06 5.14
N LEU A 50 3.92 7.12 4.18
CA LEU A 50 2.84 6.16 4.05
C LEU A 50 3.36 4.76 3.71
N ALA A 51 4.34 4.66 2.80
CA ALA A 51 4.96 3.38 2.48
C ALA A 51 5.61 2.74 3.70
N GLN A 52 6.29 3.53 4.55
CA GLN A 52 6.87 3.03 5.79
C GLN A 52 5.80 2.62 6.80
N LEU A 53 4.74 3.42 6.96
CA LEU A 53 3.61 3.06 7.82
C LEU A 53 2.99 1.73 7.38
N LEU A 54 2.78 1.53 6.08
CA LEU A 54 2.22 0.30 5.54
C LEU A 54 3.14 -0.91 5.75
N ARG A 55 4.48 -0.72 5.69
CA ARG A 55 5.44 -1.78 6.03
C ARG A 55 5.36 -2.20 7.50
N ASP A 56 5.23 -1.22 8.39
CA ASP A 56 5.23 -1.46 9.83
C ASP A 56 3.87 -1.99 10.33
N THR A 57 2.82 -1.89 9.51
CA THR A 57 1.46 -2.32 9.85
C THR A 57 1.29 -3.82 9.60
N PRO A 58 0.79 -4.61 10.57
CA PRO A 58 0.40 -6.00 10.32
C PRO A 58 -0.77 -6.11 9.34
N HIS A 59 -0.67 -7.00 8.34
CA HIS A 59 -1.75 -7.25 7.37
C HIS A 59 -2.34 -8.65 7.54
N VAL A 60 -3.59 -8.82 7.13
CA VAL A 60 -4.17 -10.16 6.97
C VAL A 60 -3.71 -10.72 5.63
N PRO A 61 -3.06 -11.90 5.59
CA PRO A 61 -2.61 -12.51 4.34
C PRO A 61 -3.80 -12.93 3.48
N ALA A 62 -3.56 -13.06 2.17
CA ALA A 62 -4.55 -13.63 1.27
C ALA A 62 -4.75 -15.12 1.60
N ARG A 63 -5.94 -15.65 1.31
CA ARG A 63 -6.26 -17.07 1.50
C ARG A 63 -6.57 -17.76 0.18
N ARG A 64 -6.00 -18.94 -0.03
CA ARG A 64 -6.31 -19.84 -1.14
C ARG A 64 -6.47 -21.26 -0.58
N ASP A 65 -7.60 -21.89 -0.88
CA ASP A 65 -7.92 -23.24 -0.40
C ASP A 65 -7.76 -23.42 1.12
N GLY A 66 -8.18 -22.41 1.89
CA GLY A 66 -8.10 -22.39 3.35
C GLY A 66 -6.71 -22.11 3.93
N ARG A 67 -5.69 -21.93 3.10
CA ARG A 67 -4.31 -21.64 3.51
C ARG A 67 -3.94 -20.19 3.26
N ASP A 68 -3.14 -19.64 4.15
CA ASP A 68 -2.57 -18.31 3.99
C ASP A 68 -1.46 -18.37 2.94
N VAL A 69 -1.47 -17.42 2.00
CA VAL A 69 -0.54 -17.37 0.87
C VAL A 69 0.00 -15.95 0.68
N ALA A 70 1.20 -15.86 0.13
CA ALA A 70 1.77 -14.59 -0.29
C ALA A 70 0.92 -13.97 -1.41
N SER A 71 0.86 -12.64 -1.45
CA SER A 71 0.05 -11.91 -2.41
C SER A 71 0.64 -10.55 -2.75
N VAL A 72 0.21 -10.01 -3.89
CA VAL A 72 0.50 -8.64 -4.32
C VAL A 72 -0.78 -7.84 -4.30
N LYS A 73 -0.78 -6.70 -3.61
CA LYS A 73 -1.95 -5.82 -3.49
C LYS A 73 -1.60 -4.43 -3.98
N THR A 74 -2.45 -3.88 -4.84
CA THR A 74 -2.36 -2.47 -5.25
C THR A 74 -3.35 -1.66 -4.42
N VAL A 75 -2.88 -0.57 -3.81
CA VAL A 75 -3.68 0.33 -2.96
C VAL A 75 -3.64 1.72 -3.57
N TRP A 76 -4.81 2.36 -3.61
CA TRP A 76 -4.96 3.73 -4.08
C TRP A 76 -5.37 4.64 -2.93
N PHE A 77 -4.74 5.81 -2.87
CA PHE A 77 -5.01 6.86 -1.90
C PHE A 77 -5.27 8.16 -2.66
N GLY A 78 -6.36 8.85 -2.35
CA GLY A 78 -6.67 10.12 -2.99
C GLY A 78 -8.07 10.60 -2.62
N ARG A 79 -8.37 11.82 -3.06
CA ARG A 79 -9.70 12.41 -2.96
C ARG A 79 -10.39 12.26 -4.31
N GLY A 80 -11.61 11.71 -4.32
CA GLY A 80 -12.39 11.52 -5.55
C GLY A 80 -12.58 10.05 -5.92
N PRO A 81 -13.12 9.77 -7.12
CA PRO A 81 -13.44 8.42 -7.55
C PRO A 81 -12.16 7.58 -7.69
N LEU A 82 -12.26 6.29 -7.33
CA LEU A 82 -11.18 5.35 -7.57
C LEU A 82 -10.88 5.30 -9.07
N PRO A 83 -9.61 5.30 -9.50
CA PRO A 83 -9.27 5.03 -10.89
C PRO A 83 -9.78 3.64 -11.26
N GLU A 84 -10.20 3.45 -12.51
CA GLU A 84 -10.55 2.12 -12.99
C GLU A 84 -9.39 1.16 -12.72
N PRO A 85 -9.64 -0.03 -12.15
CA PRO A 85 -8.59 -0.97 -11.88
C PRO A 85 -7.90 -1.32 -13.20
N GLU A 86 -6.60 -1.04 -13.30
CA GLU A 86 -5.77 -1.51 -14.39
C GLU A 86 -5.95 -3.04 -14.45
N ARG A 87 -6.46 -3.56 -15.57
CA ARG A 87 -6.87 -4.97 -15.71
C ARG A 87 -5.83 -5.88 -15.06
N ALA A 88 -6.27 -6.64 -14.05
CA ALA A 88 -5.41 -7.53 -13.29
C ALA A 88 -4.48 -8.31 -14.24
N TYR A 89 -3.17 -8.12 -14.08
CA TYR A 89 -2.20 -8.94 -14.79
C TYR A 89 -2.49 -10.41 -14.48
N PRO A 90 -2.55 -11.30 -15.48
CA PRO A 90 -2.70 -12.72 -15.22
C PRO A 90 -1.49 -13.17 -14.40
N VAL A 91 -1.75 -13.64 -13.19
CA VAL A 91 -0.77 -14.41 -12.42
C VAL A 91 -0.40 -15.61 -13.29
N ALA A 92 0.84 -15.66 -13.76
CA ALA A 92 1.36 -16.81 -14.48
C ALA A 92 1.12 -18.08 -13.63
N ARG A 93 0.52 -19.09 -14.26
CA ARG A 93 0.29 -20.41 -13.66
C ARG A 93 1.60 -21.17 -13.51
#